data_AF-A0A976LKI0-F1
#
_entry.id   AF-A0A976LKI0-F1
#
_cell.length_a   1.000
_cell.length_b   1.000
_cell.length_c   1.000
_cell.angle_alpha   90.00
_cell.angle_beta   90.00
_cell.angle_gamma   90.00
#
_symmetry.space_group_name_H-M   'P 1'
#
loop_
_entity.id
_entity.type
_entity.pdbx_description
1 polymer ?
#
loop_
_entity_poly.entity_id
_entity_poly.type
_entity_poly.pdbx_seq_one_letter_code
_entity_poly.pdbx_strand_id
1 'polypeptide(L)'
;MSAWADKRGCAIHNSWFLIHNSFPMDSIEVVATFTKNGVFPRAIKLGNRVYKILKVNLVHTIKEGTVRIYFFSVSDEANAWKLGFDTETLKWWVEDGYAS
;
A
#
# COMPACT_ATOMS: atom_id res chain seq x y z
N MET A 1 -42.07 -34.79 -6.86
CA MET A 1 -40.97 -34.66 -7.84
C MET A 1 -41.01 -33.21 -8.29
N SER A 2 -40.02 -32.34 -8.06
CA SER A 2 -38.58 -32.55 -7.94
C SER A 2 -37.97 -31.58 -6.92
N ALA A 3 -36.91 -32.05 -6.27
CA ALA A 3 -36.14 -31.39 -5.23
C ALA A 3 -35.08 -30.47 -5.82
N TRP A 4 -34.89 -29.28 -5.23
CA TRP A 4 -33.60 -28.59 -5.18
C TRP A 4 -33.47 -27.97 -3.79
N ALA A 5 -32.61 -28.58 -2.98
CA ALA A 5 -32.05 -27.98 -1.78
C ALA A 5 -30.56 -27.75 -2.05
N ASP A 6 -30.04 -26.54 -1.83
CA ASP A 6 -28.68 -26.41 -1.30
C ASP A 6 -28.54 -25.11 -0.49
N LYS A 7 -27.87 -25.27 0.64
CA LYS A 7 -27.52 -24.30 1.66
C LYS A 7 -26.34 -23.46 1.17
N ARG A 8 -26.31 -22.21 1.64
CA ARG A 8 -25.19 -21.24 1.82
C ARG A 8 -25.73 -19.87 1.43
N GLY A 9 -26.04 -18.97 2.35
CA GLY A 9 -25.14 -18.52 3.41
C GLY A 9 -24.28 -17.40 2.86
N CYS A 10 -24.80 -16.17 2.97
CA CYS A 10 -24.11 -14.88 3.02
C CYS A 10 -22.62 -14.88 2.57
N ALA A 11 -22.35 -14.48 1.33
CA ALA A 11 -21.01 -14.20 0.83
C ALA A 11 -20.94 -12.75 0.31
N ILE A 12 -21.03 -11.80 1.23
CA ILE A 12 -20.68 -10.38 0.98
C ILE A 12 -19.79 -9.88 2.12
N HIS A 13 -18.55 -10.37 2.20
CA HIS A 13 -17.54 -9.68 3.01
C HIS A 13 -16.08 -9.79 2.56
N ASN A 14 -15.74 -10.50 1.48
CA ASN A 14 -14.32 -10.78 1.18
C ASN A 14 -13.90 -10.34 -0.24
N SER A 15 -14.58 -9.35 -0.83
CA SER A 15 -14.34 -8.96 -2.23
C SER A 15 -13.18 -7.97 -2.45
N TRP A 16 -12.56 -7.43 -1.40
CA TRP A 16 -11.46 -6.45 -1.54
C TRP A 16 -10.06 -7.09 -1.63
N PHE A 17 -9.90 -8.30 -1.07
CA PHE A 17 -8.63 -9.03 -1.05
C PHE A 17 -8.20 -9.57 -2.43
N LEU A 18 -9.17 -9.90 -3.30
CA LEU A 18 -8.88 -10.48 -4.63
C LEU A 18 -8.56 -9.43 -5.71
N ILE A 19 -8.91 -8.16 -5.48
CA ILE A 19 -8.64 -7.08 -6.44
C ILE A 19 -7.21 -6.52 -6.26
N HIS A 20 -6.67 -6.51 -5.04
CA HIS A 20 -5.31 -5.98 -4.78
C HIS A 20 -4.18 -6.98 -5.07
N ASN A 21 -4.46 -8.28 -5.19
CA ASN A 21 -3.46 -9.28 -5.57
C ASN A 21 -3.30 -9.45 -7.10
N SER A 22 -4.07 -8.71 -7.91
CA SER A 22 -4.06 -8.84 -9.37
C SER A 22 -3.12 -7.86 -10.09
N PHE A 23 -2.50 -6.92 -9.37
CA PHE A 23 -1.45 -6.07 -9.92
C PHE A 23 -0.20 -6.29 -9.08
N PRO A 24 0.82 -7.02 -9.56
CA PRO A 24 2.12 -6.97 -8.92
C PRO A 24 2.66 -5.56 -9.15
N MET A 25 2.25 -4.61 -8.30
CA MET A 25 2.94 -3.34 -8.23
C MET A 25 4.38 -3.68 -7.86
N ASP A 26 5.30 -3.28 -8.73
CA ASP A 26 6.71 -3.60 -8.55
C ASP A 26 7.18 -3.05 -7.21
N SER A 27 7.89 -3.91 -6.46
CA SER A 27 8.47 -3.49 -5.20
C SER A 27 9.52 -2.42 -5.44
N ILE A 28 9.52 -1.38 -4.62
CA ILE A 28 10.53 -0.34 -4.66
C ILE A 28 11.43 -0.42 -3.42
N GLU A 29 12.67 0.06 -3.55
CA GLU A 29 13.55 0.25 -2.40
C GLU A 29 13.21 1.59 -1.72
N VAL A 30 13.00 1.54 -0.41
CA VAL A 30 12.68 2.72 0.41
C VAL A 30 13.59 2.76 1.63
N VAL A 31 14.19 3.93 1.86
CA VAL A 31 14.83 4.23 3.14
C VAL A 31 13.75 4.79 4.06
N ALA A 32 13.47 4.11 5.17
CA ALA A 32 12.47 4.54 6.13
C ALA A 32 13.06 4.64 7.55
N THR A 33 12.55 5.57 8.34
CA THR A 33 12.84 5.67 9.77
C THR A 33 11.65 5.16 10.57
N PHE A 34 11.92 4.26 11.50
CA PHE A 34 10.95 3.79 12.49
C PHE A 34 11.17 4.53 13.80
N THR A 35 10.12 5.14 14.32
CA THR A 35 10.14 5.91 15.57
C THR A 35 8.99 5.48 16.45
N LYS A 36 8.92 6.00 17.68
CA LYS A 36 7.74 5.83 18.56
C LYS A 36 6.42 6.30 17.91
N ASN A 37 6.50 7.18 16.92
CA ASN A 37 5.35 7.76 16.21
C ASN A 37 4.98 6.99 14.94
N GLY A 38 5.68 5.89 14.63
CA GLY A 38 5.44 5.06 13.45
C GLY A 38 6.58 5.09 12.43
N VAL A 39 6.25 4.71 11.20
CA VAL A 39 7.17 4.59 10.07
C VAL A 39 7.07 5.82 9.16
N PHE A 40 8.23 6.35 8.76
CA PHE A 40 8.33 7.53 7.90
C PHE A 40 9.32 7.27 6.76
N PRO A 41 8.87 7.27 5.48
CA PRO A 41 9.78 7.15 4.35
C PRO A 41 10.63 8.43 4.22
N ARG A 42 11.91 8.25 3.86
CA ARG A 42 12.94 9.31 3.77
C ARG A 42 13.55 9.42 2.38
N ALA A 43 13.64 8.31 1.66
CA ALA A 43 14.01 8.30 0.26
C ALA A 43 13.38 7.10 -0.44
N ILE A 44 13.10 7.26 -1.72
CA ILE A 44 12.73 6.14 -2.62
C ILE A 44 13.78 6.01 -3.72
N LYS A 45 13.99 4.80 -4.20
CA LYS A 45 14.78 4.52 -5.39
C LYS A 45 13.86 3.96 -6.48
N LEU A 46 13.80 4.66 -7.60
CA LEU A 46 13.04 4.27 -8.78
C LEU A 46 14.03 4.08 -9.93
N GLY A 47 14.17 2.83 -10.38
CA GLY A 47 15.22 2.45 -11.33
C GLY A 47 16.61 2.81 -10.80
N ASN A 48 17.32 3.67 -11.54
CA ASN A 48 18.67 4.12 -11.20
C ASN A 48 18.71 5.50 -10.51
N ARG A 49 17.55 6.05 -10.11
CA ARG A 49 17.44 7.38 -9.47
C ARG A 49 16.98 7.25 -8.03
N VAL A 50 17.57 8.06 -7.15
CA VAL A 50 17.19 8.17 -5.75
C VAL A 50 16.57 9.53 -5.51
N TYR A 51 15.37 9.53 -4.95
CA TYR A 51 14.60 10.73 -4.64
C TYR A 51 14.54 10.91 -3.13
N LYS A 52 15.05 12.04 -2.63
CA LYS A 52 14.97 12.39 -1.22
C LYS A 52 13.60 12.95 -0.94
N ILE A 53 12.90 12.36 0.03
CA ILE A 53 11.58 12.84 0.44
C ILE A 53 11.75 14.02 1.38
N LEU A 54 11.12 15.15 1.02
CA LEU A 54 11.12 16.38 1.81
C LEU A 54 9.83 16.52 2.63
N LYS A 55 8.70 16.03 2.12
CA LYS A 55 7.40 16.08 2.79
C LYS A 55 6.77 14.70 2.82
N VAL A 56 6.22 14.32 3.99
CA VAL A 56 5.50 13.06 4.22
C VAL A 56 4.17 13.39 4.86
N ASN A 57 3.07 13.02 4.20
CA ASN A 57 1.72 13.06 4.72
C ASN A 57 1.17 11.62 4.75
N LEU A 58 0.74 11.13 5.90
CA LEU A 58 0.05 9.85 5.98
C LEU A 58 -1.43 10.08 5.64
N VAL A 59 -1.92 9.47 4.57
CA VAL A 59 -3.29 9.72 4.09
C VAL A 59 -4.29 8.77 4.75
N HIS A 60 -3.92 7.51 4.95
CA HIS A 60 -4.75 6.53 5.65
C HIS A 60 -3.97 5.27 6.00
N THR A 61 -4.59 4.42 6.80
CA THR A 61 -4.08 3.09 7.16
C THR A 61 -5.24 2.11 7.06
N ILE A 62 -5.02 1.00 6.35
CA ILE A 62 -5.96 -0.11 6.29
C ILE A 62 -5.49 -1.17 7.29
N LYS A 63 -6.42 -1.70 8.07
CA LYS A 63 -6.18 -2.83 8.97
C LYS A 63 -7.18 -3.93 8.66
N GLU A 64 -6.69 -5.05 8.15
CA GLU A 64 -7.51 -6.22 7.87
C GLU A 64 -6.91 -7.43 8.61
N GLY A 65 -7.57 -7.83 9.69
CA GLY A 65 -7.02 -8.80 10.63
C GLY A 65 -5.67 -8.35 11.21
N THR A 66 -4.62 -9.11 10.89
CA THR A 66 -3.24 -8.85 11.32
C THR A 66 -2.50 -7.92 10.34
N VAL A 67 -2.96 -7.85 9.10
CA VAL A 67 -2.30 -7.06 8.05
C VAL A 67 -2.58 -5.59 8.29
N ARG A 68 -1.50 -4.80 8.33
CA ARG A 68 -1.59 -3.33 8.36
C ARG A 68 -0.86 -2.77 7.15
N ILE A 69 -1.58 -1.99 6.37
CA ILE A 69 -1.05 -1.28 5.21
C ILE A 69 -1.10 0.21 5.47
N TYR A 70 0.05 0.88 5.36
CA TYR A 70 0.16 2.33 5.45
C TYR A 70 0.21 2.96 4.06
N PHE A 71 -0.51 4.07 3.89
CA PHE A 71 -0.48 4.86 2.66
C PHE A 71 0.06 6.26 2.92
N PHE A 72 1.16 6.60 2.25
CA PHE A 72 1.86 7.87 2.39
C PHE A 72 1.76 8.68 1.10
N SER A 73 1.35 9.94 1.17
CA SER A 73 1.66 10.93 0.16
C SER A 73 3.00 11.57 0.48
N VAL A 74 3.95 11.46 -0.45
CA VAL A 74 5.31 11.97 -0.29
C VAL A 74 5.67 12.87 -1.45
N SER A 75 6.56 13.84 -1.22
CA SER A 75 7.09 14.67 -2.29
C SER A 75 8.53 15.12 -2.04
N ASP A 76 9.22 15.41 -3.13
CA ASP A 76 10.55 16.05 -3.16
C ASP A 76 10.47 17.53 -3.62
N GLU A 77 9.28 18.13 -3.52
CA GLU A 77 8.89 19.46 -4.04
C GLU A 77 8.70 19.55 -5.57
N ALA A 78 9.39 18.73 -6.36
CA ALA A 78 9.23 18.68 -7.82
C ALA A 78 8.33 17.53 -8.30
N ASN A 79 8.20 16.49 -7.50
CA ASN A 79 7.46 15.27 -7.80
C ASN A 79 6.66 14.85 -6.57
N ALA A 80 5.56 14.15 -6.80
CA ALA A 80 4.76 13.58 -5.73
C ALA A 80 4.40 12.12 -6.01
N TRP A 81 4.41 11.30 -4.96
CA TRP A 81 4.09 9.88 -5.03
C TRP A 81 3.14 9.48 -3.91
N LYS A 82 2.28 8.51 -4.20
CA LYS A 82 1.54 7.76 -3.19
C LYS A 82 2.25 6.42 -2.99
N LEU A 83 2.79 6.20 -1.79
CA LEU A 83 3.46 4.97 -1.42
C LEU A 83 2.55 4.09 -0.58
N GLY A 84 2.57 2.79 -0.86
CA GLY A 84 2.02 1.76 0.02
C GLY A 84 3.14 1.03 0.77
N PHE A 85 2.88 0.69 2.04
CA PHE A 85 3.76 -0.14 2.86
C PHE A 85 2.95 -1.21 3.58
N ASP A 86 3.25 -2.47 3.28
CA ASP A 86 2.69 -3.63 3.95
C ASP A 86 3.61 -4.06 5.10
N THR A 87 3.08 -4.07 6.32
CA THR A 87 3.82 -4.45 7.53
C THR A 87 4.06 -5.95 7.68
N GLU A 88 3.31 -6.79 6.97
CA GLU A 88 3.48 -8.25 7.02
C GLU A 88 4.60 -8.69 6.07
N THR A 89 4.55 -8.25 4.81
CA THR A 89 5.54 -8.62 3.79
C THR A 89 6.76 -7.70 3.75
N LEU A 90 6.71 -6.57 4.48
CA LEU A 90 7.68 -5.46 4.41
C LEU A 90 7.84 -4.84 3.02
N LYS A 91 6.89 -5.09 2.12
CA LYS A 91 6.91 -4.61 0.74
C LYS A 91 6.50 -3.14 0.68
N TRP A 92 7.26 -2.38 -0.09
CA TRP A 92 6.92 -1.02 -0.51
C TRP A 92 6.57 -1.01 -1.99
N TRP A 93 5.61 -0.18 -2.38
CA TRP A 93 5.28 0.06 -3.79
C TRP A 93 4.82 1.50 -4.01
N VAL A 94 4.88 1.95 -5.27
CA VAL A 94 4.21 3.17 -5.71
C VAL A 94 2.81 2.78 -6.16
N GLU A 95 1.78 3.36 -5.54
CA GLU A 95 0.39 3.19 -5.96
C GLU A 95 0.06 4.15 -7.10
N ASP A 96 0.55 5.39 -7.01
CA ASP A 96 0.34 6.43 -8.00
C ASP A 96 1.51 7.44 -7.98
N GLY A 97 1.83 8.02 -9.13
CA GLY A 97 2.94 8.96 -9.30
C GLY A 97 2.55 10.12 -10.21
N TYR A 98 2.71 11.34 -9.71
CA TYR A 98 2.47 12.56 -10.47
C TYR A 98 3.81 13.27 -10.70
N ALA A 99 4.24 13.32 -11.96
CA ALA A 99 5.25 14.28 -12.38
C ALA A 99 4.51 15.59 -12.71
N SER A 100 4.96 16.70 -12.13
CA SER A 100 4.48 18.05 -12.51
C SER A 100 5.24 18.61 -13.70
#